data_AF-A0A7X9W2Q0-F1
#
_entry.id   AF-A0A7X9W2Q0-F1
#
_cell.length_a   1.000
_cell.length_b   1.000
_cell.length_c   1.000
_cell.angle_alpha   90.00
_cell.angle_beta   90.00
_cell.angle_gamma   90.00
#
_symmetry.space_group_name_H-M   'P 1'
#
loop_
_entity.id
_entity.type
_entity.pdbx_description
1 polymer ?
#
loop_
_entity_poly.entity_id
_entity_poly.type
_entity_poly.pdbx_seq_one_letter_code
_entity_poly.pdbx_strand_id
1 'polypeptide(L)'
;MKTLTTTLLLCAGLAVAGAAQAQTPQYKRDLYGDWRVTYPAPTAKTSAQVASELAEAKADGQYTFGQEDYPPTVASTRSESRAQVDQELHQAQVQGQMASDQEDYPPAAMAHSGTSDIH
;
A
#
# COMPACT_ATOMS: atom_id res chain seq x y z
N MET A 1 8.18 -69.12 -13.32
CA MET A 1 7.39 -68.88 -12.09
C MET A 1 7.68 -67.46 -11.63
N LYS A 2 6.62 -66.65 -11.42
CA LYS A 2 6.52 -65.42 -10.59
C LYS A 2 7.65 -64.40 -10.85
N THR A 3 7.42 -63.30 -11.56
CA THR A 3 6.99 -62.04 -10.94
C THR A 3 6.57 -61.03 -12.02
N LEU A 4 5.28 -60.84 -12.26
CA LEU A 4 4.75 -59.57 -12.78
C LEU A 4 3.54 -59.21 -11.91
N THR A 5 3.89 -59.05 -10.65
CA THR A 5 3.09 -58.60 -9.53
C THR A 5 2.96 -57.08 -9.66
N THR A 6 1.74 -56.61 -9.90
CA THR A 6 1.17 -55.51 -9.12
C THR A 6 1.82 -54.14 -9.26
N THR A 7 1.35 -53.31 -10.20
CA THR A 7 1.14 -51.86 -9.97
C THR A 7 0.32 -51.22 -11.10
N LEU A 8 -0.97 -51.52 -11.16
CA LEU A 8 -1.87 -50.83 -12.09
C LEU A 8 -3.22 -50.60 -11.41
N LEU A 9 -3.21 -49.92 -10.26
CA LEU A 9 -4.41 -49.44 -9.57
C LEU A 9 -4.03 -48.58 -8.35
N LEU A 10 -3.54 -47.36 -8.59
CA LEU A 10 -3.57 -46.31 -7.55
C LEU A 10 -3.40 -44.89 -8.15
N CYS A 11 -4.27 -44.53 -9.10
CA CYS A 11 -4.48 -43.12 -9.46
C CYS A 11 -5.96 -42.76 -9.24
N ALA A 12 -6.46 -43.02 -8.04
CA ALA A 12 -7.74 -42.52 -7.57
C ALA A 12 -7.51 -41.89 -6.20
N GLY A 13 -7.56 -40.57 -6.13
CA GLY A 13 -7.55 -39.84 -4.86
C GLY A 13 -6.48 -38.76 -4.75
N LEU A 14 -6.46 -37.79 -5.67
CA LEU A 14 -6.00 -36.44 -5.33
C LEU A 14 -6.93 -35.41 -5.98
N ALA A 15 -8.18 -35.41 -5.54
CA ALA A 15 -9.05 -34.26 -5.71
C ALA A 15 -8.69 -33.25 -4.61
N VAL A 16 -7.56 -32.55 -4.79
CA VAL A 16 -7.36 -31.28 -4.09
C VAL A 16 -8.46 -30.34 -4.58
N ALA A 17 -9.22 -29.84 -3.61
CA ALA A 17 -10.34 -28.96 -3.81
C ALA A 17 -9.93 -27.71 -4.60
N GLY A 18 -10.82 -27.27 -5.50
CA GLY A 18 -10.69 -25.99 -6.19
C GLY A 18 -10.40 -26.08 -7.68
N ALA A 19 -11.05 -26.98 -8.43
CA ALA A 19 -11.19 -26.74 -9.86
C ALA A 19 -12.05 -25.48 -10.04
N ALA A 20 -11.40 -24.34 -10.26
CA ALA A 20 -12.04 -23.18 -10.84
C ALA A 20 -12.58 -23.62 -12.20
N GLN A 21 -13.87 -23.96 -12.26
CA GLN A 21 -14.51 -24.34 -13.51
C GLN A 21 -14.38 -23.15 -14.46
N ALA A 22 -13.76 -23.36 -15.62
CA ALA A 22 -13.66 -22.31 -16.64
C ALA A 22 -15.07 -21.89 -17.04
N GLN A 23 -15.50 -20.72 -16.56
CA GLN A 23 -16.84 -20.20 -16.82
C GLN A 23 -16.93 -19.72 -18.26
N THR A 24 -17.90 -20.27 -19.00
CA THR A 24 -18.12 -19.91 -20.40
C THR A 24 -18.72 -18.51 -20.47
N PRO A 25 -18.10 -17.59 -21.24
CA PRO A 25 -18.66 -16.26 -21.45
C PRO A 25 -19.97 -16.35 -22.23
N GLN A 26 -21.00 -15.63 -21.77
CA GLN A 26 -22.24 -15.46 -22.51
C GLN A 26 -22.18 -14.20 -23.36
N TYR A 27 -22.33 -14.36 -24.67
CA TYR A 27 -22.37 -13.27 -25.63
C TYR A 27 -23.81 -12.92 -25.96
N LYS A 28 -24.20 -11.66 -25.79
CA LYS A 28 -25.53 -11.18 -26.15
C LYS A 28 -25.44 -9.78 -26.76
N ARG A 29 -26.17 -9.61 -27.86
CA ARG A 29 -26.45 -8.33 -28.50
C ARG A 29 -27.48 -7.56 -27.67
N ASP A 30 -27.18 -6.32 -27.30
CA ASP A 30 -28.13 -5.47 -26.59
C ASP A 30 -29.16 -4.81 -27.51
N LEU A 31 -30.02 -3.95 -26.94
CA LEU A 31 -31.08 -3.26 -27.67
C LEU A 31 -30.54 -2.26 -28.71
N TYR A 32 -29.32 -1.75 -28.53
CA TYR A 32 -28.66 -0.78 -29.39
C TYR A 32 -27.72 -1.42 -30.42
N GLY A 33 -27.55 -2.74 -30.34
CA GLY A 33 -26.73 -3.51 -31.26
C GLY A 33 -25.29 -3.74 -30.80
N ASP A 34 -24.94 -3.36 -29.57
CA ASP A 34 -23.61 -3.57 -29.01
C ASP A 34 -23.44 -5.00 -28.46
N TRP A 35 -22.22 -5.52 -28.55
CA TRP A 35 -21.87 -6.86 -28.08
C TRP A 35 -21.50 -6.82 -26.60
N ARG A 36 -22.31 -7.46 -25.75
CA ARG A 36 -22.02 -7.60 -24.32
C ARG A 36 -21.56 -9.01 -23.99
N VAL A 37 -20.53 -9.09 -23.14
CA VAL A 37 -20.02 -10.33 -22.55
C VAL A 37 -20.41 -10.35 -21.08
N THR A 38 -21.10 -11.41 -20.66
CA THR A 38 -21.42 -11.64 -19.24
C THR A 38 -20.73 -12.92 -18.78
N TYR A 39 -20.09 -12.86 -17.62
CA TYR A 39 -19.54 -14.04 -16.96
C TYR A 39 -20.53 -14.48 -15.87
N PRO A 40 -20.88 -15.77 -15.81
CA PRO A 40 -21.62 -16.29 -14.66
C PRO A 40 -20.85 -15.95 -13.39
N ALA A 41 -21.55 -15.56 -12.31
CA ALA A 41 -20.91 -15.42 -11.02
C ALA A 41 -20.44 -16.80 -10.53
N PRO A 42 -19.21 -16.93 -9.99
CA PRO A 42 -18.79 -18.16 -9.35
C PRO A 42 -19.65 -18.44 -8.11
N THR A 43 -19.75 -19.70 -7.71
CA THR A 43 -20.44 -20.08 -6.48
C THR A 43 -19.74 -19.43 -5.28
N ALA A 44 -20.48 -18.68 -4.48
CA ALA A 44 -19.92 -18.03 -3.30
C ALA A 44 -19.48 -19.06 -2.27
N LYS A 45 -18.29 -18.86 -1.69
CA LYS A 45 -17.79 -19.69 -0.58
C LYS A 45 -18.57 -19.40 0.69
N THR A 46 -18.82 -20.43 1.49
CA THR A 46 -19.37 -20.25 2.83
C THR A 46 -18.31 -19.68 3.78
N SER A 47 -18.72 -18.99 4.84
CA SER A 47 -17.79 -18.49 5.86
C SER A 47 -16.92 -19.61 6.47
N ALA A 48 -17.47 -20.81 6.62
CA ALA A 48 -16.74 -21.98 7.11
C ALA A 48 -15.63 -22.43 6.14
N GLN A 49 -15.90 -22.44 4.83
CA GLN A 49 -14.90 -22.76 3.82
C GLN A 49 -13.79 -21.72 3.80
N VAL A 50 -14.14 -20.43 3.85
CA VAL A 50 -13.14 -19.35 3.91
C VAL A 50 -12.26 -19.48 5.15
N ALA A 51 -12.83 -19.78 6.32
CA ALA A 51 -12.07 -19.98 7.55
C ALA A 51 -11.11 -21.18 7.48
N SER A 52 -11.55 -22.29 6.86
CA SER A 52 -10.71 -23.48 6.65
C SER A 52 -9.52 -23.18 5.74
N GLU A 53 -9.76 -22.51 4.61
CA GLU A 53 -8.70 -22.16 3.66
C GLU A 53 -7.69 -21.18 4.26
N LEU A 54 -8.15 -20.22 5.08
CA LEU A 54 -7.26 -19.31 5.80
C LEU A 54 -6.39 -20.04 6.83
N ALA A 55 -6.94 -21.06 7.51
CA ALA A 55 -6.19 -21.87 8.45
C ALA A 55 -5.11 -22.72 7.74
N GLU A 56 -5.44 -23.32 6.61
CA GLU A 56 -4.48 -24.03 5.74
C GLU A 56 -3.39 -23.10 5.22
N ALA A 57 -3.75 -21.94 4.63
CA ALA A 57 -2.78 -20.98 4.11
C ALA A 57 -1.82 -20.44 5.20
N LYS A 58 -2.30 -20.36 6.45
CA LYS A 58 -1.46 -20.01 7.60
C LYS A 58 -0.52 -21.15 7.98
N ALA A 59 -0.98 -22.40 7.94
CA ALA A 59 -0.15 -23.58 8.24
C ALA A 59 0.94 -23.79 7.19
N ASP A 60 0.61 -23.56 5.92
CA ASP A 60 1.52 -23.71 4.77
C ASP A 60 2.49 -22.53 4.62
N GLY A 61 2.35 -21.48 5.44
CA GLY A 61 3.18 -20.27 5.35
C GLY A 61 2.93 -19.43 4.10
N GLN A 62 1.84 -19.69 3.37
CA GLN A 62 1.42 -18.94 2.17
C GLN A 62 0.88 -17.55 2.51
N TYR A 63 0.64 -17.26 3.79
CA TYR A 63 0.21 -15.96 4.29
C TYR A 63 1.02 -15.56 5.54
N THR A 64 1.70 -14.41 5.49
CA THR A 64 2.53 -13.88 6.59
C THR A 64 1.86 -12.67 7.22
N PHE A 65 1.84 -12.60 8.56
CA PHE A 65 1.38 -11.40 9.27
C PHE A 65 2.59 -10.55 9.68
N GLY A 66 2.55 -9.22 9.45
CA GLY A 66 3.45 -8.27 10.10
C GLY A 66 4.83 -8.07 9.48
N GLN A 67 5.04 -8.41 8.20
CA GLN A 67 6.31 -8.16 7.50
C GLN A 67 6.41 -6.76 6.88
N GLU A 68 5.50 -5.84 7.23
CA GLU A 68 5.62 -4.42 6.87
C GLU A 68 6.20 -3.67 8.07
N ASP A 69 7.53 -3.60 8.16
CA ASP A 69 8.19 -2.51 8.90
C ASP A 69 7.92 -1.21 8.14
N TYR A 70 6.70 -0.69 8.26
CA TYR A 70 6.26 0.55 7.64
C TYR A 70 5.63 1.49 8.67
N PRO A 71 6.15 2.73 8.79
CA PRO A 71 7.27 3.31 8.04
C PRO A 71 8.62 2.71 8.46
N PRO A 72 9.67 2.77 7.61
CA PRO A 72 11.00 2.32 7.98
C PRO A 72 11.45 3.06 9.25
N THR A 73 12.17 2.35 10.14
CA THR A 73 12.78 2.98 11.32
C THR A 73 13.74 4.09 10.86
N VAL A 74 13.30 5.34 10.91
CA VAL A 74 14.17 6.49 10.70
C VAL A 74 15.15 6.52 11.86
N ALA A 75 16.45 6.49 11.54
CA ALA A 75 17.48 6.71 12.54
C ALA A 75 17.22 8.09 13.17
N SER A 76 16.84 8.12 14.45
CA SER A 76 16.66 9.37 15.17
C SER A 76 18.02 10.04 15.25
N THR A 77 18.27 11.03 14.40
CA THR A 77 19.45 11.88 14.55
C THR A 77 19.29 12.62 15.88
N ARG A 78 20.35 12.63 16.69
CA ARG A 78 20.37 13.41 17.93
C ARG A 78 20.20 14.88 17.54
N SER A 79 19.14 15.53 18.02
CA SER A 79 19.01 16.98 17.88
C SER A 79 20.10 17.68 18.68
N GLU A 80 20.69 18.72 18.10
CA GLU A 80 21.70 19.54 18.78
C GLU A 80 21.10 20.17 20.05
N SER A 81 21.90 20.23 21.11
CA SER A 81 21.46 20.89 22.34
C SER A 81 21.49 22.41 22.19
N ARG A 82 20.64 23.14 22.93
CA ARG A 82 20.61 24.61 22.89
C ARG A 82 21.99 25.24 23.13
N ALA A 83 22.75 24.69 24.08
CA ALA A 83 24.11 25.15 24.38
C ALA A 83 25.08 24.96 23.21
N GLN A 84 24.89 23.90 22.41
CA GLN A 84 25.71 23.61 21.25
C GLN A 84 25.41 24.57 20.10
N VAL A 85 24.13 24.90 19.90
CA VAL A 85 23.68 25.94 18.96
C VAL A 85 24.25 27.31 19.36
N ASP A 86 24.20 27.67 20.65
CA ASP A 86 24.75 28.95 21.13
C ASP A 86 26.26 29.05 20.88
N GLN A 87 26.99 27.96 21.06
CA GLN A 87 28.43 27.90 20.79
C GLN A 87 28.74 28.04 19.29
N GLU A 88 28.00 27.35 18.43
CA GLU A 88 28.17 27.43 16.97
C GLU A 88 27.83 28.84 16.45
N LEU A 89 26.76 29.46 16.97
CA LEU A 89 26.40 30.84 16.65
C LEU A 89 27.50 31.83 17.05
N HIS A 90 28.09 31.68 18.24
CA HIS A 90 29.19 32.54 18.67
C HIS A 90 30.41 32.36 17.76
N GLN A 91 30.71 31.11 17.40
CA GLN A 91 31.80 30.78 16.49
C GLN A 91 31.58 31.38 15.08
N ALA A 92 30.36 31.31 14.54
CA ALA A 92 30.01 31.90 13.25
C ALA A 92 30.11 33.43 13.25
N GLN A 93 29.72 34.07 14.36
CA GLN A 93 29.88 35.52 14.58
C GLN A 93 31.35 35.93 14.55
N VAL A 94 32.22 35.22 15.28
CA VAL A 94 33.66 35.52 15.30
C VAL A 94 34.30 35.28 13.93
N GLN A 95 33.84 34.27 13.19
CA GLN A 95 34.32 33.99 11.83
C GLN A 95 33.75 34.93 10.76
N GLY A 96 32.87 35.88 11.14
CA GLY A 96 32.24 36.81 10.20
C GLY A 96 31.31 36.15 9.19
N GLN A 97 30.78 34.97 9.52
CA GLN A 97 29.88 34.19 8.64
C GLN A 97 28.41 34.57 8.80
N MET A 98 28.09 35.50 9.71
CA MET A 98 26.74 36.00 9.89
C MET A 98 26.39 36.97 8.77
N ALA A 99 25.32 36.67 8.01
CA ALA A 99 24.70 37.66 7.14
C ALA A 99 24.12 38.77 8.02
N SER A 100 24.45 40.04 7.73
CA SER A 100 23.88 41.18 8.47
C SER A 100 22.44 41.40 8.02
N ASP A 101 21.49 41.19 8.94
CA ASP A 101 20.05 41.44 8.75
C ASP A 101 19.74 42.95 8.67
N GLN A 102 19.90 43.56 7.49
CA GLN A 102 19.43 44.93 7.22
C GLN A 102 18.15 44.94 6.37
N GLU A 103 17.41 43.83 6.34
CA GLU A 103 16.08 43.79 5.73
C GLU A 103 15.06 44.23 6.79
N ASP A 104 14.62 45.48 6.74
CA ASP A 104 13.56 46.03 7.60
C ASP A 104 12.27 45.22 7.41
N TYR A 105 11.87 44.46 8.44
CA TYR A 105 10.64 43.66 8.45
C TYR A 105 9.78 44.00 9.66
N PRO A 106 8.46 44.24 9.49
CA PRO A 106 7.68 44.02 8.26
C PRO A 106 7.80 45.18 7.24
N PRO A 107 7.68 44.92 5.93
CA PRO A 107 7.69 45.99 4.93
C PRO A 107 6.54 46.96 5.21
N ALA A 108 6.78 48.26 4.97
CA ALA A 108 5.76 49.29 5.11
C ALA A 108 4.49 48.88 4.34
N ALA A 109 3.35 48.80 5.04
CA ALA A 109 2.08 48.42 4.44
C ALA A 109 1.78 49.34 3.25
N MET A 110 1.72 48.76 2.05
CA MET A 110 1.22 49.47 0.88
C MET A 110 -0.23 49.84 1.16
N ALA A 111 -0.51 51.14 1.31
CA ALA A 111 -1.88 51.63 1.44
C ALA A 111 -2.65 51.28 0.16
N HIS A 112 -3.44 50.21 0.20
CA HIS A 112 -4.44 49.95 -0.81
C HIS A 112 -5.52 51.03 -0.66
N SER A 113 -5.40 52.10 -1.44
CA SER A 113 -6.44 53.12 -1.61
C SER A 113 -7.64 52.48 -2.33
N GLY A 114 -8.45 51.75 -1.57
CA GLY A 114 -9.79 51.33 -1.98
C GLY A 114 -10.76 52.46 -1.68
N THR A 115 -10.94 53.35 -2.64
CA THR A 115 -12.10 54.23 -2.70
C THR A 115 -13.35 53.36 -2.81
N SER A 116 -14.16 53.33 -1.75
CA SER A 116 -15.56 52.91 -1.75
C SER A 116 -16.22 53.50 -0.51
N ASP A 117 -16.33 54.82 -0.46
CA ASP A 117 -17.37 55.45 0.36
C ASP A 117 -18.62 55.58 -0.51
N ILE A 118 -19.54 54.65 -0.26
CA ILE A 118 -20.94 54.69 -0.65
C ILE A 118 -21.65 55.46 0.45
N HIS A 119 -22.19 56.65 0.14
CA HIS A 119 -23.34 57.22 0.84
C HIS A 119 -24.08 58.22 -0.06
#